data_AF-A0A7Y4TW21-F1
#
_entry.id   AF-A0A7Y4TW21-F1
#
_cell.length_a   1.000
_cell.length_b   1.000
_cell.length_c   1.000
_cell.angle_alpha   90.00
_cell.angle_beta   90.00
_cell.angle_gamma   90.00
#
_symmetry.space_group_name_H-M   'P 1'
#
loop_
_entity.id
_entity.type
_entity.pdbx_description
1 polymer ?
#
loop_
_entity_poly.entity_id
_entity_poly.type
_entity_poly.pdbx_seq_one_letter_code
_entity_poly.pdbx_strand_id
1 'polypeptide(L)'
;MENMDEQLPEMNAGSDPIVYPPKYEKRDQTTNIWIKSVISLGLYLFLGYYIFHSFQMLLLITSVVLFHELGHFFAMKFFRYKDLGIFFIPLLGAYVSGSKRDVSQKESAIILLAGPLPGIILGIILYLLYQNDPTLAIGDISFGDVALLLVFLNLINLFPVYPLDGGQLLNRVFLDEEGWIGKIFVFISIALLAWLSWRLYSYHHQPIYFVFLLFPLMMVLRMFGDNKLKSVEKKIETEGIDMDKSYEDLPAEDYWKIRNILIEQHPAFSDVPPAPPYEYDVKEEKIMTTIQSLLHRHLVQDVSMAGKIFILLIWAAAIASPWLLNMNMYFFRQFGL
;
A
#
# COMPACT_ATOMS: atom_id res chain seq x y z
N MET A 1 37.05 -69.21 -36.41
CA MET A 1 36.00 -68.86 -35.44
C MET A 1 36.19 -67.38 -35.15
N GLU A 2 35.24 -66.58 -35.65
CA GLU A 2 35.15 -65.13 -35.45
C GLU A 2 35.23 -64.74 -33.98
N ASN A 3 36.06 -63.74 -33.69
CA ASN A 3 35.87 -62.88 -32.52
C ASN A 3 35.09 -61.65 -33.01
N MET A 4 33.84 -61.53 -32.57
CA MET A 4 33.02 -60.34 -32.72
C MET A 4 33.48 -59.31 -31.68
N ASP A 5 34.27 -58.33 -32.11
CA ASP A 5 34.43 -57.07 -31.37
C ASP A 5 33.18 -56.21 -31.63
N GLU A 6 32.23 -56.30 -30.71
CA GLU A 6 31.03 -55.47 -30.65
C GLU A 6 31.45 -54.07 -30.17
N GLN A 7 31.71 -53.15 -31.11
CA GLN A 7 31.86 -51.74 -30.80
C GLN A 7 30.51 -51.18 -30.33
N LEU A 8 30.37 -50.99 -29.02
CA LEU A 8 29.29 -50.19 -28.44
C LEU A 8 29.33 -48.78 -29.06
N PRO A 9 28.20 -48.25 -29.57
CA PRO A 9 28.16 -46.89 -30.07
C PRO A 9 28.42 -45.93 -28.90
N GLU A 10 29.42 -45.06 -29.05
CA GLU A 10 29.60 -43.90 -28.19
C GLU A 10 28.30 -43.10 -28.18
N MET A 11 27.56 -43.16 -27.06
CA MET A 11 26.52 -42.18 -26.78
C MET A 11 27.22 -40.84 -26.65
N ASN A 12 27.25 -40.08 -27.74
CA ASN A 12 27.36 -38.64 -27.69
C ASN A 12 26.20 -38.14 -26.85
N ALA A 13 26.43 -37.96 -25.54
CA ALA A 13 25.63 -37.10 -24.69
C ALA A 13 25.88 -35.66 -25.15
N GLY A 14 25.42 -35.33 -26.35
CA GLY A 14 25.14 -33.97 -26.74
C GLY A 14 24.03 -33.51 -25.82
N SER A 15 24.38 -32.78 -24.76
CA SER A 15 23.43 -31.96 -24.04
C SER A 15 23.00 -30.87 -25.01
N ASP A 16 22.00 -31.18 -25.85
CA ASP A 16 21.32 -30.16 -26.64
C ASP A 16 20.91 -29.04 -25.65
N PRO A 17 21.29 -27.77 -25.91
CA PRO A 17 20.97 -26.69 -25.01
C PRO A 17 19.46 -26.64 -24.80
N ILE A 18 19.01 -26.74 -23.55
CA ILE A 18 17.59 -26.70 -23.20
C ILE A 18 17.03 -25.37 -23.71
N VAL A 19 16.16 -25.44 -24.72
CA VAL A 19 15.49 -24.25 -25.25
C VAL A 19 14.27 -23.97 -24.39
N TYR A 20 14.37 -22.98 -23.51
CA TYR A 20 13.25 -22.53 -22.70
C TYR A 20 12.21 -21.81 -23.57
N PRO A 21 10.91 -22.15 -23.47
CA PRO A 21 9.86 -21.35 -24.07
C PRO A 21 9.88 -19.92 -23.53
N PRO A 22 9.34 -18.93 -24.28
CA PRO A 22 9.27 -17.55 -23.80
C PRO A 22 8.55 -17.50 -22.45
N LYS A 23 8.84 -16.45 -21.67
CA LYS A 23 8.09 -16.15 -20.45
C LYS A 23 6.65 -15.75 -20.79
N TYR A 24 5.75 -15.90 -19.82
CA TYR A 24 4.34 -15.58 -20.00
C TYR A 24 4.12 -14.07 -20.21
N GLU A 25 3.59 -13.68 -21.37
CA GLU A 25 3.15 -12.31 -21.60
C GLU A 25 1.66 -12.16 -21.26
N LYS A 26 1.35 -11.15 -20.45
CA LYS A 26 -0.03 -10.85 -20.09
C LYS A 26 -0.81 -10.48 -21.35
N ARG A 27 -1.90 -11.19 -21.65
CA ARG A 27 -2.92 -10.64 -22.56
C ARG A 27 -3.46 -9.36 -21.94
N ASP A 28 -3.47 -8.26 -22.69
CA ASP A 28 -4.06 -6.97 -22.29
C ASP A 28 -5.54 -7.13 -21.91
N GLN A 29 -5.80 -7.62 -20.70
CA GLN A 29 -7.07 -7.48 -20.04
C GLN A 29 -7.04 -6.09 -19.42
N THR A 30 -7.36 -5.10 -20.25
CA THR A 30 -7.64 -3.73 -19.83
C THR A 30 -8.94 -3.72 -19.02
N THR A 31 -8.96 -4.36 -17.84
CA THR A 31 -9.95 -3.98 -16.86
C THR A 31 -9.55 -2.59 -16.43
N ASN A 32 -10.15 -1.59 -17.07
CA ASN A 32 -9.75 -0.21 -16.97
C ASN A 32 -9.75 0.17 -15.48
N ILE A 33 -8.58 0.49 -14.94
CA ILE A 33 -8.38 0.84 -13.53
C ILE A 33 -9.42 1.89 -13.10
N TRP A 34 -9.74 2.82 -14.00
CA TRP A 34 -10.79 3.82 -13.83
C TRP A 34 -12.19 3.25 -13.59
N ILE A 35 -12.56 2.15 -14.27
CA ILE A 35 -13.85 1.49 -14.05
C ILE A 35 -13.89 0.93 -12.62
N LYS A 36 -12.82 0.27 -12.17
CA LYS A 36 -12.74 -0.25 -10.80
C LYS A 36 -12.81 0.89 -9.77
N SER A 37 -12.14 2.02 -10.02
CA SER A 37 -12.22 3.22 -9.20
C SER A 37 -13.67 3.73 -9.08
N VAL A 38 -14.38 3.88 -10.21
CA VAL A 38 -15.78 4.33 -10.24
C VAL A 38 -16.71 3.36 -9.52
N ILE A 39 -16.55 2.04 -9.73
CA ILE A 39 -17.33 1.03 -9.03
C ILE A 39 -17.08 1.10 -7.51
N SER A 40 -15.82 1.24 -7.09
CA SER A 40 -15.46 1.35 -5.67
C SER A 40 -16.05 2.60 -5.02
N LEU A 41 -16.04 3.74 -5.71
CA LEU A 41 -16.66 4.98 -5.26
C LEU A 41 -18.18 4.83 -5.14
N GLY A 42 -18.83 4.20 -6.14
CA GLY A 42 -20.27 3.94 -6.10
C GLY A 42 -20.67 3.09 -4.90
N LEU A 43 -19.92 2.01 -4.62
CA LEU A 43 -20.16 1.15 -3.46
C LEU A 43 -19.91 1.89 -2.14
N TYR A 44 -18.84 2.68 -2.07
CA TYR A 44 -18.53 3.51 -0.91
C TYR A 44 -19.65 4.50 -0.60
N LEU A 45 -20.16 5.21 -1.61
CA LEU A 45 -21.26 6.17 -1.45
C LEU A 45 -22.56 5.47 -1.05
N PHE A 46 -22.88 4.34 -1.68
CA PHE A 46 -24.08 3.57 -1.36
C PHE A 46 -24.10 3.09 0.10
N LEU A 47 -23.02 2.45 0.55
CA LEU A 47 -22.91 1.96 1.94
C LEU A 47 -22.76 3.11 2.94
N GLY A 48 -22.04 4.17 2.58
CA GLY A 48 -21.89 5.36 3.42
C GLY A 48 -23.22 6.04 3.67
N TYR A 49 -24.07 6.18 2.64
CA TYR A 49 -25.39 6.78 2.80
C TYR A 49 -26.28 6.00 3.77
N TYR A 50 -26.23 4.67 3.73
CA TYR A 50 -26.96 3.80 4.65
C TYR A 50 -26.56 3.98 6.12
N ILE A 51 -25.36 4.50 6.40
CA ILE A 51 -24.86 4.70 7.76
C ILE A 51 -25.08 6.14 8.22
N PHE A 52 -24.62 7.11 7.42
CA PHE A 52 -24.65 8.51 7.82
C PHE A 52 -26.04 9.13 7.72
N HIS A 53 -26.93 8.58 6.89
CA HIS A 53 -28.27 9.12 6.62
C HIS A 53 -28.28 10.61 6.21
N SER A 54 -27.13 11.15 5.80
CA SER A 54 -26.93 12.54 5.41
C SER A 54 -26.05 12.58 4.16
N PHE A 55 -26.65 12.97 3.04
CA PHE A 55 -25.94 13.07 1.78
C PHE A 55 -24.92 14.21 1.78
N GLN A 56 -25.24 15.34 2.42
CA GLN A 56 -24.32 16.48 2.56
C GLN A 56 -23.05 16.09 3.34
N MET A 57 -23.21 15.42 4.49
CA MET A 57 -22.07 14.97 5.30
C MET A 57 -21.22 13.93 4.56
N LEU A 58 -21.87 12.97 3.90
CA LEU A 58 -21.19 11.97 3.09
C LEU A 58 -20.37 12.61 1.98
N LEU A 59 -20.93 13.54 1.23
CA LEU A 59 -20.22 14.26 0.17
C LEU A 59 -19.05 15.08 0.72
N LEU A 60 -19.23 15.73 1.87
CA LEU A 60 -18.16 16.50 2.50
C LEU A 60 -16.98 15.60 2.91
N ILE A 61 -17.25 14.49 3.63
CA ILE A 61 -16.22 13.50 4.00
C ILE A 61 -15.54 12.94 2.75
N THR A 62 -16.33 12.55 1.75
CA THR A 62 -15.80 12.02 0.48
C THR A 62 -14.88 13.03 -0.20
N SER A 63 -15.25 14.31 -0.18
CA SER A 63 -14.46 15.39 -0.80
C SER A 63 -13.14 15.59 -0.08
N VAL A 64 -13.13 15.54 1.25
CA VAL A 64 -11.88 15.65 2.05
C VAL A 64 -10.97 14.44 1.81
N VAL A 65 -11.52 13.22 1.84
CA VAL A 65 -10.77 11.99 1.56
C VAL A 65 -10.23 12.01 0.13
N LEU A 66 -11.04 12.39 -0.86
CA LEU A 66 -10.59 12.47 -2.25
C LEU A 66 -9.51 13.54 -2.41
N PHE A 67 -9.64 14.70 -1.77
CA PHE A 67 -8.61 15.74 -1.81
C PHE A 67 -7.28 15.25 -1.23
N HIS A 68 -7.34 14.51 -0.12
CA HIS A 68 -6.18 13.85 0.48
C HIS A 68 -5.54 12.83 -0.49
N GLU A 69 -6.32 11.89 -1.04
CA GLU A 69 -5.80 10.89 -1.99
C GLU A 69 -5.25 11.52 -3.27
N LEU A 70 -5.86 12.61 -3.76
CA LEU A 70 -5.35 13.35 -4.91
C LEU A 70 -3.94 13.90 -4.65
N GLY A 71 -3.64 14.30 -3.41
CA GLY A 71 -2.31 14.68 -2.99
C GLY A 71 -1.28 13.56 -3.20
N HIS A 72 -1.59 12.36 -2.71
CA HIS A 72 -0.78 11.16 -2.97
C HIS A 72 -0.67 10.85 -4.47
N PHE A 73 -1.79 10.89 -5.19
CA PHE A 73 -1.85 10.58 -6.62
C PHE A 73 -0.96 11.52 -7.44
N PHE A 74 -1.04 12.83 -7.20
CA PHE A 74 -0.21 13.80 -7.92
C PHE A 74 1.27 13.66 -7.57
N ALA A 75 1.61 13.39 -6.30
CA ALA A 75 2.99 13.13 -5.91
C ALA A 75 3.54 11.85 -6.58
N MET A 76 2.78 10.76 -6.57
CA MET A 76 3.17 9.52 -7.26
C MET A 76 3.31 9.74 -8.77
N LYS A 77 2.40 10.51 -9.39
CA LYS A 77 2.49 10.88 -10.81
C LYS A 77 3.74 11.71 -11.11
N PHE A 78 4.08 12.67 -10.25
CA PHE A 78 5.31 13.46 -10.36
C PHE A 78 6.56 12.58 -10.30
N PHE A 79 6.58 11.57 -9.41
CA PHE A 79 7.67 10.59 -9.31
C PHE A 79 7.57 9.42 -10.30
N ARG A 80 6.71 9.53 -11.32
CA ARG A 80 6.60 8.61 -12.47
C ARG A 80 6.20 7.18 -12.09
N TYR A 81 5.36 7.02 -11.07
CA TYR A 81 4.69 5.75 -10.80
C TYR A 81 3.76 5.37 -11.96
N LYS A 82 3.66 4.06 -12.23
CA LYS A 82 2.78 3.47 -13.24
C LYS A 82 1.50 2.91 -12.59
N ASP A 83 0.51 2.57 -13.41
CA ASP A 83 -0.74 1.93 -13.00
C ASP A 83 -1.51 2.66 -11.90
N LEU A 84 -1.48 4.00 -11.97
CA LEU A 84 -2.08 4.85 -10.94
C LEU A 84 -3.61 4.74 -10.94
N GLY A 85 -4.18 4.51 -9.75
CA GLY A 85 -5.61 4.46 -9.53
C GLY A 85 -5.98 4.82 -8.10
N ILE A 86 -7.16 5.43 -7.93
CA ILE A 86 -7.72 5.75 -6.60
C ILE A 86 -8.85 4.76 -6.34
N PHE A 87 -8.84 4.12 -5.18
CA PHE A 87 -9.82 3.11 -4.81
C PHE A 87 -10.44 3.45 -3.47
N PHE A 88 -11.76 3.37 -3.39
CA PHE A 88 -12.49 3.60 -2.15
C PHE A 88 -12.77 2.27 -1.45
N ILE A 89 -12.48 2.22 -0.15
CA ILE A 89 -12.80 1.10 0.72
C ILE A 89 -13.99 1.53 1.59
N PRO A 90 -15.17 0.91 1.42
CA PRO A 90 -16.33 1.23 2.22
C PRO A 90 -15.99 1.22 3.72
N LEU A 91 -16.46 2.25 4.43
CA LEU A 91 -16.33 2.43 5.88
C LEU A 91 -14.92 2.73 6.40
N LEU A 92 -13.89 2.60 5.56
CA LEU A 92 -12.49 2.79 5.97
C LEU A 92 -11.89 4.05 5.36
N GLY A 93 -12.15 4.34 4.08
CA GLY A 93 -11.59 5.51 3.40
C GLY A 93 -11.31 5.25 1.93
N ALA A 94 -10.17 5.73 1.45
CA ALA A 94 -9.66 5.47 0.11
C ALA A 94 -8.15 5.19 0.17
N TYR A 95 -7.57 4.77 -0.94
CA TYR A 95 -6.13 4.65 -1.11
C TYR A 95 -5.75 4.86 -2.57
N VAL A 96 -4.53 5.35 -2.80
CA VAL A 96 -3.91 5.37 -4.12
C VAL A 96 -3.07 4.11 -4.34
N SER A 97 -3.35 3.42 -5.45
CA SER A 97 -2.49 2.36 -5.96
C SER A 97 -1.54 2.92 -7.00
N GLY A 98 -0.30 2.41 -7.00
CA GLY A 98 0.71 2.73 -8.00
C GLY A 98 1.89 1.77 -7.90
N SER A 99 2.56 1.55 -9.02
CA SER A 99 3.73 0.69 -9.10
C SER A 99 4.97 1.50 -9.50
N LYS A 100 6.06 1.34 -8.75
CA LYS A 100 7.40 1.83 -9.10
C LYS A 100 8.41 0.83 -8.57
N ARG A 101 9.46 0.61 -9.35
CA ARG A 101 10.50 -0.38 -9.07
C ARG A 101 11.41 0.08 -7.94
N ASP A 102 12.08 1.21 -8.16
CA ASP A 102 12.95 1.82 -7.16
C ASP A 102 12.21 2.99 -6.52
N VAL A 103 12.07 2.92 -5.20
CA VAL A 103 11.38 3.95 -4.43
C VAL A 103 12.40 4.58 -3.49
N SER A 104 12.67 5.87 -3.68
CA SER A 104 13.54 6.60 -2.75
C SER A 104 12.81 6.91 -1.44
N GLN A 105 13.56 6.94 -0.34
CA GLN A 105 13.05 7.32 0.97
C GLN A 105 12.58 8.79 0.98
N LYS A 106 13.26 9.69 0.25
CA LYS A 106 12.79 11.08 0.04
C LYS A 106 11.46 11.12 -0.72
N GLU A 107 11.36 10.37 -1.82
CA GLU A 107 10.13 10.30 -2.62
C GLU A 107 8.97 9.80 -1.78
N SER A 108 9.20 8.73 -1.00
CA SER A 108 8.21 8.19 -0.06
C SER A 108 7.76 9.23 0.96
N ALA A 109 8.69 9.98 1.55
CA ALA A 109 8.35 11.02 2.52
C ALA A 109 7.49 12.13 1.90
N ILE A 110 7.84 12.57 0.69
CA ILE A 110 7.07 13.59 -0.04
C ILE A 110 5.68 13.07 -0.39
N ILE A 111 5.57 11.83 -0.91
CA ILE A 111 4.28 11.23 -1.24
C ILE A 111 3.40 11.12 0.00
N LEU A 112 3.93 10.61 1.11
CA LEU A 112 3.19 10.42 2.37
C LEU A 112 2.75 11.74 3.00
N LEU A 113 3.51 12.83 2.83
CA LEU A 113 3.12 14.15 3.30
C LEU A 113 2.20 14.89 2.32
N ALA A 114 2.22 14.54 1.03
CA ALA A 114 1.44 15.20 -0.01
C ALA A 114 -0.07 14.96 0.12
N GLY A 115 -0.50 13.88 0.76
CA GLY A 115 -1.91 13.70 1.13
C GLY A 115 -2.35 14.62 2.27
N PRO A 116 -1.76 14.50 3.47
CA PRO A 116 -2.21 15.23 4.65
C PRO A 116 -1.94 16.73 4.64
N LEU A 117 -0.77 17.19 4.17
CA LEU A 117 -0.37 18.59 4.30
C LEU A 117 -1.29 19.56 3.55
N PRO A 118 -1.68 19.33 2.28
CA PRO A 118 -2.59 20.23 1.59
C PRO A 118 -3.93 20.37 2.31
N GLY A 119 -4.46 19.26 2.86
CA GLY A 119 -5.70 19.26 3.62
C GLY A 119 -5.61 20.09 4.89
N ILE A 120 -4.52 19.95 5.65
CA ILE A 120 -4.26 20.75 6.86
C ILE A 120 -4.12 22.23 6.49
N ILE A 121 -3.34 22.56 5.47
CA ILE A 121 -3.12 23.95 5.02
C ILE A 121 -4.45 24.60 4.61
N LEU A 122 -5.25 23.90 3.79
CA LEU A 122 -6.55 24.40 3.37
C LEU A 122 -7.50 24.57 4.56
N GLY A 123 -7.53 23.61 5.47
CA GLY A 123 -8.35 23.68 6.69
C GLY A 123 -7.96 24.87 7.57
N ILE A 124 -6.67 25.14 7.74
CA ILE A 124 -6.16 26.32 8.45
C ILE A 124 -6.62 27.62 7.76
N ILE A 125 -6.49 27.70 6.44
CA ILE A 125 -6.92 28.90 5.68
C ILE A 125 -8.42 29.14 5.89
N LEU A 126 -9.25 28.11 5.74
CA LEU A 126 -10.69 28.21 5.94
C LEU A 126 -11.07 28.58 7.39
N TYR A 127 -10.35 28.04 8.37
CA TYR A 127 -10.54 28.41 9.78
C TYR A 127 -10.23 29.89 10.03
N LEU A 128 -9.13 30.41 9.48
CA LEU A 128 -8.77 31.81 9.61
C LEU A 128 -9.80 32.73 8.91
N LEU A 129 -10.31 32.33 7.75
CA LEU A 129 -11.38 33.06 7.08
C LEU A 129 -12.66 33.08 7.93
N TYR A 130 -13.06 31.94 8.47
CA TYR A 130 -14.23 31.81 9.35
C TYR A 130 -14.12 32.66 10.62
N GLN A 131 -12.92 32.79 11.20
CA GLN A 131 -12.70 33.66 12.37
C GLN A 131 -12.89 35.16 12.05
N ASN A 132 -12.62 35.57 10.82
CA ASN A 132 -12.82 36.95 10.39
C ASN A 132 -14.29 37.22 10.00
N ASP A 133 -14.93 36.25 9.35
CA ASP A 133 -16.34 36.32 8.96
C ASP A 133 -17.04 34.98 9.19
N PRO A 134 -17.75 34.83 10.33
CA PRO A 134 -18.48 33.61 10.67
C PRO A 134 -19.67 33.31 9.75
N THR A 135 -20.04 34.22 8.83
CA THR A 135 -21.12 34.00 7.86
C THR A 135 -20.67 33.24 6.62
N LEU A 136 -19.35 33.02 6.44
CA LEU A 136 -18.80 32.27 5.32
C LEU A 136 -19.20 30.79 5.39
N ALA A 137 -19.86 30.32 4.34
CA ALA A 137 -20.35 28.96 4.18
C ALA A 137 -20.25 28.49 2.73
N ILE A 138 -20.14 27.17 2.54
CA ILE A 138 -20.29 26.51 1.23
C ILE A 138 -21.65 25.79 1.25
N GLY A 139 -22.64 26.38 0.60
CA GLY A 139 -24.03 25.94 0.76
C GLY A 139 -24.49 26.16 2.20
N ASP A 140 -24.96 25.09 2.85
CA ASP A 140 -25.44 25.11 4.24
C ASP A 140 -24.34 24.79 5.29
N ILE A 141 -23.10 24.57 4.86
CA ILE A 141 -22.01 24.11 5.72
C ILE A 141 -21.05 25.28 6.00
N SER A 142 -20.83 25.60 7.27
CA SER A 142 -19.94 26.70 7.65
C SER A 142 -18.48 26.40 7.26
N PHE A 143 -17.70 27.43 6.97
CA PHE A 143 -16.26 27.27 6.74
C PHE A 143 -15.54 26.67 7.96
N GLY A 144 -16.04 26.94 9.18
CA GLY A 144 -15.54 26.34 10.41
C GLY A 144 -15.67 24.81 10.44
N ASP A 145 -16.81 24.28 10.00
CA ASP A 145 -17.03 22.82 9.95
C ASP A 145 -16.17 22.15 8.88
N VAL A 146 -16.07 22.77 7.70
CA VAL A 146 -15.20 22.28 6.61
C VAL A 146 -13.73 22.29 7.06
N ALA A 147 -13.30 23.39 7.69
CA ALA A 147 -11.96 23.53 8.23
C ALA A 147 -11.64 22.47 9.27
N LEU A 148 -12.55 22.26 10.22
CA LEU A 148 -12.39 21.26 11.26
C LEU A 148 -12.26 19.87 10.65
N LEU A 149 -13.13 19.49 9.70
CA LEU A 149 -13.08 18.17 9.08
C LEU A 149 -11.80 17.95 8.26
N LEU A 150 -11.37 18.97 7.49
CA LEU A 150 -10.11 18.94 6.75
C LEU A 150 -8.93 18.72 7.69
N VAL A 151 -8.78 19.55 8.72
CA VAL A 151 -7.68 19.40 9.67
C VAL A 151 -7.77 18.05 10.38
N PHE A 152 -8.95 17.66 10.83
CA PHE A 152 -9.16 16.44 11.61
C PHE A 152 -8.79 15.17 10.85
N LEU A 153 -9.35 14.95 9.65
CA LEU A 153 -9.10 13.72 8.88
C LEU A 153 -7.63 13.60 8.47
N ASN A 154 -7.00 14.71 8.09
CA ASN A 154 -5.59 14.73 7.71
C ASN A 154 -4.67 14.58 8.94
N LEU A 155 -5.06 15.10 10.10
CA LEU A 155 -4.31 14.96 11.34
C LEU A 155 -4.30 13.51 11.84
N ILE A 156 -5.43 12.79 11.74
CA ILE A 156 -5.47 11.35 12.03
C ILE A 156 -4.45 10.62 11.15
N ASN A 157 -4.42 10.90 9.85
CA ASN A 157 -3.48 10.25 8.95
C ASN A 157 -2.02 10.57 9.28
N LEU A 158 -1.72 11.67 9.96
CA LEU A 158 -0.38 11.99 10.43
C LEU A 158 0.01 11.31 11.76
N PHE A 159 -0.88 10.58 12.44
CA PHE A 159 -0.49 9.90 13.67
C PHE A 159 0.56 8.79 13.43
N PRO A 160 1.47 8.59 14.38
CA PRO A 160 2.57 7.61 14.28
C PRO A 160 2.07 6.18 14.52
N VAL A 161 1.10 5.73 13.72
CA VAL A 161 0.46 4.41 13.84
C VAL A 161 0.35 3.81 12.45
N TYR A 162 0.97 2.65 12.22
CA TYR A 162 0.80 1.94 10.95
C TYR A 162 -0.64 1.39 10.86
N PRO A 163 -1.36 1.50 9.73
CA PRO A 163 -0.90 1.87 8.37
C PRO A 163 -1.16 3.34 7.97
N LEU A 164 -1.45 4.24 8.91
CA LEU A 164 -1.66 5.66 8.61
C LEU A 164 -0.39 6.28 8.01
N ASP A 165 -0.52 7.39 7.27
CA ASP A 165 0.60 8.00 6.54
C ASP A 165 1.76 8.40 7.46
N GLY A 166 1.47 8.94 8.64
CA GLY A 166 2.47 9.29 9.65
C GLY A 166 3.20 8.06 10.19
N GLY A 167 2.48 6.94 10.34
CA GLY A 167 3.08 5.65 10.70
C GLY A 167 3.94 5.08 9.58
N GLN A 168 3.49 5.16 8.32
CA GLN A 168 4.29 4.78 7.16
C GLN A 168 5.52 5.68 6.99
N LEU A 169 5.39 6.98 7.28
CA LEU A 169 6.48 7.96 7.23
C LEU A 169 7.52 7.62 8.29
N LEU A 170 7.06 7.38 9.52
CA LEU A 170 7.92 6.98 10.62
C LEU A 170 8.67 5.69 10.28
N ASN A 171 7.97 4.68 9.78
CA ASN A 171 8.56 3.41 9.39
C ASN A 171 9.60 3.61 8.28
N ARG A 172 9.20 4.15 7.13
CA ARG A 172 10.10 4.24 5.96
C ARG A 172 11.29 5.16 6.14
N VAL A 173 11.15 6.25 6.89
CA VAL A 173 12.21 7.28 7.02
C VAL A 173 13.09 7.05 8.25
N PHE A 174 12.52 6.54 9.34
CA PHE A 174 13.18 6.47 10.64
C PHE A 174 13.35 5.06 11.20
N LEU A 175 12.43 4.13 10.92
CA LEU A 175 12.44 2.77 11.47
C LEU A 175 12.58 1.74 10.35
N ASP A 176 13.83 1.41 9.99
CA ASP A 176 14.20 0.37 9.03
C ASP A 176 13.10 -0.69 8.81
N GLU A 177 12.37 -0.61 7.69
CA GLU A 177 11.07 -1.29 7.48
C GLU A 177 11.21 -2.82 7.52
N GLU A 178 12.37 -3.32 7.09
CA GLU A 178 12.68 -4.75 7.11
C GLU A 178 13.30 -5.21 8.44
N GLY A 179 13.81 -4.26 9.21
CA GLY A 179 14.44 -4.47 10.50
C GLY A 179 13.46 -4.88 11.59
N TRP A 180 14.00 -5.42 12.67
CA TRP A 180 13.22 -5.86 13.84
C TRP A 180 12.48 -4.70 14.53
N ILE A 181 13.04 -3.49 14.49
CA ILE A 181 12.43 -2.28 15.07
C ILE A 181 11.15 -1.90 14.31
N GLY A 182 11.18 -1.89 12.98
CA GLY A 182 9.99 -1.63 12.15
C GLY A 182 8.88 -2.64 12.43
N LYS A 183 9.23 -3.94 12.54
CA LYS A 183 8.26 -5.00 12.91
C LYS A 183 7.64 -4.81 14.29
N ILE A 184 8.44 -4.42 15.30
CA ILE A 184 7.91 -4.11 16.63
C ILE A 184 6.96 -2.91 16.57
N PHE A 185 7.32 -1.87 15.83
CA PHE A 185 6.47 -0.70 15.64
C PHE A 185 5.12 -1.04 14.99
N VAL A 186 5.13 -1.90 13.96
CA VAL A 186 3.90 -2.43 13.33
C VAL A 186 3.07 -3.21 14.35
N PHE A 187 3.69 -4.07 15.16
CA PHE A 187 2.98 -4.85 16.19
C PHE A 187 2.36 -3.95 17.27
N ILE A 188 3.08 -2.92 17.74
CA ILE A 188 2.56 -1.92 18.67
C ILE A 188 1.38 -1.17 18.05
N SER A 189 1.46 -0.83 16.76
CA SER A 189 0.36 -0.18 16.02
C SER A 189 -0.90 -1.06 15.97
N ILE A 190 -0.74 -2.37 15.70
CA ILE A 190 -1.85 -3.35 15.73
C ILE A 190 -2.51 -3.35 17.12
N ALA A 191 -1.70 -3.47 18.18
CA ALA A 191 -2.20 -3.51 19.55
C ALA A 191 -2.93 -2.22 19.93
N LEU A 192 -2.39 -1.06 19.53
CA LEU A 192 -2.99 0.25 19.79
C LEU A 192 -4.33 0.42 19.08
N LEU A 193 -4.45 0.03 17.80
CA LEU A 193 -5.70 0.10 17.05
C LEU A 193 -6.76 -0.85 17.61
N ALA A 194 -6.37 -2.07 18.01
CA ALA A 194 -7.26 -3.02 18.65
C ALA A 194 -7.75 -2.50 20.01
N TRP A 195 -6.85 -1.94 20.81
CA TRP A 195 -7.19 -1.29 22.09
C TRP A 195 -8.13 -0.09 21.88
N LEU A 196 -7.87 0.75 20.89
CA LEU A 196 -8.72 1.90 20.57
C LEU A 196 -10.13 1.46 20.18
N SER A 197 -10.24 0.45 19.30
CA SER A 197 -11.53 -0.12 18.91
C SER A 197 -12.32 -0.65 20.11
N TRP A 198 -11.66 -1.42 20.99
CA TRP A 198 -12.26 -1.93 22.22
C TRP A 198 -12.70 -0.81 23.18
N ARG A 199 -11.86 0.22 23.34
CA ARG A 199 -12.11 1.36 24.23
C ARG A 199 -13.31 2.18 23.73
N LEU A 200 -13.40 2.43 22.42
CA LEU A 200 -14.54 3.11 21.82
C LEU A 200 -15.84 2.32 21.98
N TYR A 201 -15.79 1.01 21.76
CA TYR A 201 -16.92 0.12 22.02
C TYR A 201 -17.35 0.16 23.49
N SER A 202 -16.42 0.09 24.42
CA SER A 202 -16.70 0.09 25.87
C SER A 202 -17.29 1.42 26.36
N TYR A 203 -16.90 2.55 25.75
CA TYR A 203 -17.42 3.86 26.12
C TYR A 203 -18.83 4.10 25.54
N HIS A 204 -19.02 3.84 24.25
CA HIS A 204 -20.27 4.18 23.54
C HIS A 204 -21.28 3.04 23.44
N HIS A 205 -20.87 1.80 23.72
CA HIS A 205 -21.69 0.57 23.60
C HIS A 205 -22.29 0.34 22.20
N GLN A 206 -21.68 0.90 21.15
CA GLN A 206 -22.13 0.73 19.77
C GLN A 206 -21.24 -0.28 19.03
N PRO A 207 -21.79 -1.33 18.41
CA PRO A 207 -21.00 -2.35 17.72
C PRO A 207 -20.26 -1.82 16.48
N ILE A 208 -20.66 -0.67 15.93
CA ILE A 208 -20.02 -0.06 14.75
C ILE A 208 -18.52 0.19 14.96
N TYR A 209 -18.07 0.41 16.19
CA TYR A 209 -16.66 0.64 16.51
C TYR A 209 -15.76 -0.58 16.29
N PHE A 210 -16.31 -1.78 16.13
CA PHE A 210 -15.55 -2.96 15.71
C PHE A 210 -15.08 -2.88 14.25
N VAL A 211 -15.61 -1.96 13.43
CA VAL A 211 -15.09 -1.73 12.07
C VAL A 211 -13.61 -1.36 12.07
N PHE A 212 -13.12 -0.72 13.15
CA PHE A 212 -11.71 -0.38 13.30
C PHE A 212 -10.81 -1.61 13.48
N LEU A 213 -11.34 -2.78 13.83
CA LEU A 213 -10.58 -4.05 13.86
C LEU A 213 -10.21 -4.56 12.47
N LEU A 214 -10.80 -4.02 11.40
CA LEU A 214 -10.41 -4.38 10.03
C LEU A 214 -8.96 -4.01 9.74
N PHE A 215 -8.47 -2.86 10.22
CA PHE A 215 -7.07 -2.46 10.05
C PHE A 215 -6.06 -3.43 10.71
N PRO A 216 -6.14 -3.73 12.02
CA PRO A 216 -5.22 -4.69 12.64
C PRO A 216 -5.35 -6.09 12.03
N LEU A 217 -6.56 -6.53 11.65
CA LEU A 217 -6.74 -7.79 10.94
C LEU A 217 -5.98 -7.80 9.60
N MET A 218 -6.16 -6.77 8.76
CA MET A 218 -5.44 -6.64 7.49
C MET A 218 -3.92 -6.61 7.67
N MET A 219 -3.42 -5.93 8.71
CA MET A 219 -2.00 -5.88 9.02
C MET A 219 -1.44 -7.25 9.42
N VAL A 220 -2.16 -8.00 10.26
CA VAL A 220 -1.77 -9.37 10.65
C VAL A 220 -1.73 -10.28 9.42
N LEU A 221 -2.77 -10.24 8.59
CA LEU A 221 -2.82 -11.02 7.34
C LEU A 221 -1.67 -10.69 6.40
N ARG A 222 -1.32 -9.40 6.28
CA ARG A 222 -0.16 -8.95 5.50
C ARG A 222 1.15 -9.48 6.06
N MET A 223 1.37 -9.40 7.37
CA MET A 223 2.60 -9.91 8.01
C MET A 223 2.83 -11.40 7.73
N PHE A 224 1.77 -12.21 7.72
CA PHE A 224 1.86 -13.62 7.34
C PHE A 224 2.18 -13.81 5.86
N GLY A 225 1.63 -12.96 4.97
CA GLY A 225 1.95 -12.96 3.55
C GLY A 225 3.42 -12.62 3.26
N ASP A 226 3.92 -11.55 3.88
CA ASP A 226 5.29 -11.05 3.66
C ASP A 226 6.34 -12.08 4.11
N ASN A 227 6.14 -12.74 5.25
CA ASN A 227 7.06 -13.78 5.74
C ASN A 227 7.17 -14.97 4.78
N LYS A 228 6.06 -15.31 4.11
CA LYS A 228 6.03 -16.41 3.13
C LYS A 228 6.76 -16.04 1.85
N LEU A 229 6.55 -14.81 1.36
CA LEU A 229 7.23 -14.30 0.18
C LEU A 229 8.75 -14.25 0.37
N LYS A 230 9.21 -13.81 1.55
CA LYS A 230 10.64 -13.81 1.92
C LYS A 230 11.30 -15.19 1.89
N SER A 231 10.55 -16.25 2.21
CA SER A 231 11.09 -17.61 2.14
C SER A 231 11.33 -18.06 0.70
N VAL A 232 10.50 -17.58 -0.24
CA VAL A 232 10.64 -17.82 -1.67
C VAL A 232 11.81 -17.01 -2.23
N GLU A 233 11.90 -15.71 -1.91
CA GLU A 233 13.02 -14.83 -2.29
C GLU A 233 14.37 -15.44 -1.92
N LYS A 234 14.52 -15.89 -0.67
CA LYS A 234 15.75 -16.53 -0.19
C LYS A 234 16.13 -17.78 -1.00
N LYS A 235 15.14 -18.56 -1.46
CA LYS A 235 15.39 -19.75 -2.29
C LYS A 235 15.82 -19.37 -3.71
N ILE A 236 15.21 -18.33 -4.30
CA ILE A 236 15.60 -17.77 -5.60
C ILE A 236 17.05 -17.25 -5.55
N GLU A 237 17.42 -16.53 -4.48
CA GLU A 237 18.80 -16.06 -4.26
C GLU A 237 19.79 -17.23 -4.12
N THR A 238 19.39 -18.30 -3.42
CA THR A 238 20.22 -19.50 -3.25
C THR A 238 20.48 -20.22 -4.59
N GLU A 239 19.53 -20.14 -5.53
CA GLU A 239 19.67 -20.67 -6.89
C GLU A 239 20.46 -19.72 -7.82
N GLY A 240 20.92 -18.57 -7.32
CA GLY A 240 21.77 -17.63 -8.06
C GLY A 240 21.03 -16.83 -9.13
N ILE A 241 19.69 -16.74 -9.03
CA ILE A 241 18.87 -16.01 -9.99
C ILE A 241 18.88 -14.52 -9.63
N ASP A 242 19.24 -13.69 -10.59
CA ASP A 242 19.29 -12.24 -10.43
C ASP A 242 17.88 -11.62 -10.38
N MET A 243 17.44 -11.27 -9.17
CA MET A 243 16.14 -10.63 -8.93
C MET A 243 16.18 -9.10 -9.15
N ASP A 244 17.33 -8.52 -9.49
CA ASP A 244 17.50 -7.10 -9.81
C ASP A 244 17.29 -6.82 -11.30
N LYS A 245 16.43 -7.62 -11.97
CA LYS A 245 15.96 -7.38 -13.33
C LYS A 245 14.49 -7.00 -13.35
N SER A 246 14.07 -6.25 -14.37
CA SER A 246 12.64 -6.03 -14.63
C SER A 246 12.02 -7.34 -15.13
N TYR A 247 10.70 -7.49 -15.04
CA TYR A 247 10.05 -8.65 -15.63
C TYR A 247 10.30 -8.70 -17.14
N GLU A 248 10.35 -7.54 -17.81
CA GLU A 248 10.65 -7.44 -19.25
C GLU A 248 12.09 -7.89 -19.60
N ASP A 249 13.04 -7.71 -18.69
CA ASP A 249 14.45 -8.09 -18.87
C ASP A 249 14.77 -9.49 -18.31
N LEU A 250 13.82 -10.13 -17.61
CA LEU A 250 14.00 -11.45 -17.04
C LEU A 250 14.20 -12.52 -18.14
N PRO A 251 15.30 -13.30 -18.13
CA PRO A 251 15.49 -14.42 -19.04
C PRO A 251 14.37 -15.46 -18.92
N ALA A 252 14.05 -16.13 -20.03
CA ALA A 252 13.05 -17.19 -20.05
C ALA A 252 13.40 -18.34 -19.09
N GLU A 253 14.67 -18.72 -19.01
CA GLU A 253 15.19 -19.70 -18.07
C GLU A 253 14.87 -19.34 -16.61
N ASP A 254 15.20 -18.10 -16.22
CA ASP A 254 14.97 -17.60 -14.86
C ASP A 254 13.48 -17.58 -14.54
N TYR A 255 12.62 -17.22 -15.49
CA TYR A 255 11.16 -17.29 -15.32
C TYR A 255 10.70 -18.71 -14.96
N TRP A 256 11.11 -19.73 -15.74
CA TRP A 256 10.68 -21.11 -15.52
C TRP A 256 11.25 -21.69 -14.21
N LYS A 257 12.46 -21.31 -13.83
CA LYS A 257 13.05 -21.67 -12.52
C LYS A 257 12.26 -21.05 -11.36
N ILE A 258 12.01 -19.73 -11.40
CA ILE A 258 11.23 -19.05 -10.37
C ILE A 258 9.80 -19.63 -10.28
N ARG A 259 9.18 -19.94 -11.42
CA ARG A 259 7.87 -20.62 -11.47
C ARG A 259 7.88 -21.94 -10.71
N ASN A 260 8.88 -22.80 -10.92
CA ASN A 260 8.99 -24.07 -10.23
C ASN A 260 9.21 -23.89 -8.72
N ILE A 261 10.06 -22.95 -8.32
CA ILE A 261 10.25 -22.59 -6.91
C ILE A 261 8.93 -22.15 -6.28
N LEU A 262 8.16 -21.31 -6.98
CA LEU A 262 6.85 -20.84 -6.54
C LEU A 262 5.85 -21.98 -6.38
N ILE A 263 5.79 -22.92 -7.32
CA ILE A 263 4.89 -24.08 -7.26
C ILE A 263 5.19 -24.96 -6.05
N GLU A 264 6.48 -25.19 -5.78
CA GLU A 264 6.93 -26.04 -4.69
C GLU A 264 6.67 -25.40 -3.31
N GLN A 265 6.85 -24.09 -3.19
CA GLN A 265 6.85 -23.38 -1.90
C GLN A 265 5.52 -22.68 -1.59
N HIS A 266 4.70 -22.40 -2.61
CA HIS A 266 3.48 -21.63 -2.45
C HIS A 266 2.21 -22.51 -2.63
N PRO A 267 1.48 -22.84 -1.54
CA PRO A 267 0.25 -23.63 -1.55
C PRO A 267 -0.84 -23.20 -2.54
N ALA A 268 -0.86 -21.94 -2.98
CA ALA A 268 -1.84 -21.51 -3.98
C ALA A 268 -1.54 -22.03 -5.40
N PHE A 269 -0.33 -22.53 -5.62
CA PHE A 269 0.20 -23.03 -6.89
C PHE A 269 0.66 -24.49 -6.80
N SER A 270 0.48 -25.17 -5.67
CA SER A 270 0.94 -26.56 -5.48
C SER A 270 0.23 -27.58 -6.36
N ASP A 271 -0.92 -27.21 -6.93
CA ASP A 271 -1.70 -27.99 -7.89
C ASP A 271 -1.28 -27.76 -9.35
N VAL A 272 -0.36 -26.82 -9.59
CA VAL A 272 0.17 -26.54 -10.92
C VAL A 272 1.31 -27.54 -11.22
N PRO A 273 1.33 -28.19 -12.39
CA PRO A 273 2.41 -29.12 -12.73
C PRO A 273 3.77 -28.38 -12.86
N PRO A 274 4.84 -28.91 -12.25
CA PRO A 274 6.18 -28.35 -12.41
C PRO A 274 6.71 -28.61 -13.82
N ALA A 275 7.54 -27.71 -14.34
CA ALA A 275 8.23 -27.93 -15.60
C ALA A 275 9.50 -28.78 -15.38
N PRO A 276 9.90 -29.66 -16.33
CA PRO A 276 9.25 -29.99 -17.61
C PRO A 276 8.03 -30.94 -17.46
N PRO A 277 7.01 -30.88 -18.35
CA PRO A 277 6.95 -30.11 -19.61
C PRO A 277 6.68 -28.61 -19.38
N TYR A 278 7.18 -27.77 -20.30
CA TYR A 278 7.08 -26.31 -20.23
C TYR A 278 5.74 -25.81 -20.81
N GLU A 279 4.66 -26.08 -20.10
CA GLU A 279 3.30 -25.67 -20.49
C GLU A 279 2.74 -24.61 -19.54
N TYR A 280 2.00 -23.65 -20.10
CA TYR A 280 1.32 -22.63 -19.32
C TYR A 280 0.06 -23.19 -18.65
N ASP A 281 -0.13 -22.84 -17.38
CA ASP A 281 -1.32 -23.24 -16.62
C ASP A 281 -2.45 -22.18 -16.69
N VAL A 282 -3.65 -22.54 -16.25
CA VAL A 282 -4.76 -21.57 -16.08
C VAL A 282 -4.38 -20.47 -15.08
N LYS A 283 -3.52 -20.78 -14.10
CA LYS A 283 -3.04 -19.84 -13.08
C LYS A 283 -1.80 -19.05 -13.53
N GLU A 284 -1.34 -19.17 -14.76
CA GLU A 284 -0.06 -18.60 -15.21
C GLU A 284 -0.02 -17.06 -15.07
N GLU A 285 -1.14 -16.36 -15.29
CA GLU A 285 -1.20 -14.90 -15.06
C GLU A 285 -0.95 -14.55 -13.58
N LYS A 286 -1.50 -15.35 -12.66
CA LYS A 286 -1.31 -15.15 -11.22
C LYS A 286 0.12 -15.51 -10.80
N ILE A 287 0.72 -16.51 -11.43
CA ILE A 287 2.13 -16.85 -11.23
C ILE A 287 3.00 -15.69 -11.70
N MET A 288 2.82 -15.21 -12.93
CA MET A 288 3.58 -14.11 -13.50
C MET A 288 3.49 -12.84 -12.64
N THR A 289 2.30 -12.45 -12.18
CA THR A 289 2.15 -11.29 -11.29
C THR A 289 2.82 -11.49 -9.93
N THR A 290 2.87 -12.72 -9.43
CA THR A 290 3.62 -13.06 -8.20
C THR A 290 5.13 -13.00 -8.44
N ILE A 291 5.62 -13.52 -9.56
CA ILE A 291 7.03 -13.39 -9.98
C ILE A 291 7.41 -11.91 -10.09
N GLN A 292 6.58 -11.10 -10.74
CA GLN A 292 6.82 -9.66 -10.85
C GLN A 292 6.83 -8.95 -9.48
N SER A 293 6.11 -9.47 -8.48
CA SER A 293 6.17 -8.96 -7.11
C SER A 293 7.40 -9.41 -6.31
N LEU A 294 8.00 -10.55 -6.70
CA LEU A 294 9.23 -11.12 -6.12
C LEU A 294 10.50 -10.45 -6.67
N LEU A 295 10.47 -10.00 -7.93
CA LEU A 295 11.57 -9.22 -8.48
C LEU A 295 11.73 -7.93 -7.68
N HIS A 296 12.96 -7.67 -7.19
CA HIS A 296 13.20 -6.72 -6.11
C HIS A 296 12.66 -5.32 -6.44
N ARG A 297 11.96 -4.75 -5.46
CA ARG A 297 11.71 -3.31 -5.36
C ARG A 297 12.65 -2.74 -4.30
N HIS A 298 13.65 -1.99 -4.72
CA HIS A 298 14.63 -1.43 -3.79
C HIS A 298 14.10 -0.15 -3.16
N LEU A 299 14.02 -0.14 -1.82
CA LEU A 299 13.85 1.11 -1.08
C LEU A 299 15.23 1.74 -0.84
N VAL A 300 15.53 2.80 -1.57
CA VAL A 300 16.83 3.47 -1.46
C VAL A 300 16.79 4.43 -0.27
N GLN A 301 17.58 4.15 0.77
CA GLN A 301 17.73 5.02 1.94
C GLN A 301 18.63 6.22 1.64
N ASP A 302 18.06 7.23 0.97
CA ASP A 302 18.79 8.38 0.43
C ASP A 302 18.62 9.69 1.22
N VAL A 303 17.89 9.69 2.35
CA VAL A 303 17.67 10.88 3.18
C VAL A 303 18.85 11.10 4.15
N SER A 304 19.49 12.26 4.06
CA SER A 304 20.53 12.67 5.02
C SER A 304 19.93 12.96 6.41
N MET A 305 20.77 12.96 7.46
CA MET A 305 20.31 13.31 8.81
C MET A 305 19.64 14.69 8.87
N ALA A 306 20.18 15.68 8.16
CA ALA A 306 19.55 17.01 8.06
C ALA A 306 18.16 16.94 7.39
N GLY A 307 18.02 16.13 6.33
CA GLY A 307 16.74 15.89 5.68
C GLY A 307 15.72 15.24 6.62
N LYS A 308 16.14 14.25 7.44
CA LYS A 308 15.27 13.61 8.42
C LYS A 308 14.78 14.59 9.48
N ILE A 309 15.65 15.48 9.98
CA ILE A 309 15.27 16.54 10.90
C ILE A 309 14.26 17.49 10.25
N PHE A 310 14.50 17.91 9.01
CA PHE A 310 13.58 18.78 8.29
C PHE A 310 12.19 18.16 8.10
N ILE A 311 12.12 16.89 7.69
CA ILE A 311 10.86 16.13 7.56
C ILE A 311 10.15 16.04 8.92
N LEU A 312 10.90 15.74 9.98
CA LEU A 312 10.36 15.65 11.35
C LEU A 312 9.77 17.00 11.81
N LEU A 313 10.43 18.11 11.50
CA LEU A 313 9.93 19.45 11.83
C LEU A 313 8.63 19.77 11.09
N ILE A 314 8.54 19.47 9.79
CA ILE A 314 7.30 19.65 9.02
C ILE A 314 6.18 18.81 9.62
N TRP A 315 6.47 17.53 9.89
CA TRP A 315 5.49 16.60 10.44
C TRP A 315 4.99 17.03 11.82
N ALA A 316 5.90 17.41 12.72
CA ALA A 316 5.56 17.92 14.05
C ALA A 316 4.78 19.25 13.98
N ALA A 317 5.16 20.17 13.10
CA ALA A 317 4.45 21.43 12.91
C ALA A 317 3.02 21.20 12.38
N ALA A 318 2.84 20.28 11.44
CA ALA A 318 1.52 19.91 10.92
C ALA A 318 0.63 19.32 12.02
N ILE A 319 1.17 18.40 12.83
CA ILE A 319 0.46 17.85 13.99
C ILE A 319 0.11 18.97 14.98
N ALA A 320 1.05 19.83 15.36
CA ALA A 320 0.83 20.87 16.36
C ALA A 320 -0.09 22.01 15.87
N SER A 321 -0.29 22.16 14.56
CA SER A 321 -0.97 23.30 13.94
C SER A 321 -2.34 23.67 14.54
N PRO A 322 -3.25 22.73 14.89
CA PRO A 322 -4.56 23.09 15.42
C PRO A 322 -4.44 23.73 16.82
N TRP A 323 -3.52 23.26 17.64
CA TRP A 323 -3.26 23.80 18.97
C TRP A 323 -2.54 25.15 18.91
N LEU A 324 -1.60 25.32 17.99
CA LEU A 324 -0.93 26.60 17.76
C LEU A 324 -1.89 27.71 17.34
N LEU A 325 -2.99 27.35 16.65
CA LEU A 325 -4.02 28.28 16.19
C LEU A 325 -5.24 28.35 17.11
N ASN A 326 -5.21 27.70 18.27
CA ASN A 326 -6.33 27.61 19.21
C ASN A 326 -7.64 27.11 18.57
N MET A 327 -7.53 26.21 17.59
CA MET A 327 -8.70 25.56 17.00
C MET A 327 -9.43 24.74 18.07
N ASN A 328 -10.75 24.91 18.15
CA ASN A 328 -11.56 24.15 19.09
C ASN A 328 -11.74 22.71 18.58
N MET A 329 -10.85 21.82 19.01
CA MET A 329 -10.89 20.40 18.66
C MET A 329 -11.88 19.62 19.53
N TYR A 330 -13.11 20.15 19.70
CA TYR A 330 -14.16 19.53 20.53
C TYR A 330 -14.45 18.08 20.15
N PHE A 331 -14.17 17.72 18.90
CA PHE A 331 -14.30 16.36 18.39
C PHE A 331 -13.48 15.33 19.19
N PHE A 332 -12.28 15.65 19.68
CA PHE A 332 -11.49 14.71 20.50
C PHE A 332 -12.21 14.28 21.79
N ARG A 333 -13.15 15.10 22.28
CA ARG A 333 -14.00 14.74 23.43
C ARG A 333 -14.88 13.52 23.14
N GLN A 334 -15.23 13.25 21.88
CA GLN A 334 -15.97 12.03 21.49
C GLN A 334 -15.13 10.75 21.67
N PHE A 335 -13.81 10.90 21.69
CA PHE A 335 -12.85 9.84 22.01
C PHE A 335 -12.49 9.88 23.48
N GLY A 336 -13.24 10.60 24.34
CA GLY A 336 -12.96 10.78 25.76
C GLY A 336 -11.50 11.14 26.06
N LEU A 337 -10.89 11.93 25.18
CA LEU A 337 -9.53 12.46 25.27
C LEU A 337 -9.58 13.95 25.60
#